data_AF-A0A380G5Z3-F1
#
_entry.id   AF-A0A380G5Z3-F1
#
_cell.length_a   1.000
_cell.length_b   1.000
_cell.length_c   1.000
_cell.angle_alpha   90.00
_cell.angle_beta   90.00
_cell.angle_gamma   90.00
#
_symmetry.space_group_name_H-M   'P 1'
#
loop_
_entity.id
_entity.type
_entity.pdbx_description
1 polymer ?
#
loop_
_entity_poly.entity_id
_entity_poly.type
_entity_poly.pdbx_seq_one_letter_code
_entity_poly.pdbx_strand_id
1 'polypeptide(L)' 'MILYGIIATFQTFPTFGRVYAAYGGVFIVMSLLWAYWIDKEPPDKFDVIGGVVCIIGVLIMVLPTRG' A
#
# COMPACT_ATOMS: atom_id res chain seq x y z
N MET A 1 14.45 21.47 5.48
CA MET A 1 13.02 21.19 5.72
C MET A 1 12.09 21.99 4.80
N ILE A 2 12.38 23.25 4.47
CA ILE A 2 11.57 24.06 3.53
C ILE A 2 11.61 23.52 2.09
N LEU A 3 12.76 22.99 1.65
CA LEU A 3 12.92 22.42 0.29
C LEU A 3 12.00 21.22 0.00
N TYR A 4 11.73 20.37 1.00
CA TYR A 4 10.87 19.19 0.83
C TYR A 4 9.41 19.60 0.60
N GLY A 5 8.95 20.67 1.26
CA GLY A 5 7.60 21.23 1.07
C GLY A 5 7.39 21.84 -0.32
N ILE A 6 8.45 22.39 -0.93
CA ILE A 6 8.42 22.96 -2.29
C ILE A 6 8.44 21.84 -3.36
N ILE A 7 9.22 20.78 -3.14
CA ILE A 7 9.25 19.61 -4.02
C ILE A 7 7.91 18.84 -3.96
N ALA A 8 7.30 18.73 -2.78
CA ALA A 8 5.98 18.11 -2.59
C ALA A 8 4.83 18.87 -3.30
N THR A 9 4.97 20.19 -3.50
CA THR A 9 3.97 21.00 -4.21
C THR A 9 4.13 20.97 -5.73
N PHE A 10 5.33 20.65 -6.25
CA PHE A 10 5.58 20.41 -7.68
C PHE A 10 5.26 18.98 -8.14
N GLN A 11 4.91 18.08 -7.23
CA GLN A 11 4.41 16.75 -7.55
C GLN A 11 2.94 16.85 -8.01
N THR A 12 2.72 17.29 -9.25
CA THR A 12 1.44 17.22 -9.97
C THR A 12 1.11 15.76 -10.29
N PHE A 13 0.76 14.96 -9.28
CA PHE A 13 0.16 13.64 -9.48
C PHE A 13 -1.35 13.76 -9.29
N PRO A 14 -2.17 13.33 -10.26
CA PRO A 14 -3.63 13.50 -10.23
C PRO A 14 -4.35 12.83 -9.05
N THR A 15 -3.66 12.09 -8.17
CA THR A 15 -4.23 11.66 -6.88
C THR A 15 -3.13 11.23 -5.90
N PHE A 16 -2.57 12.18 -5.12
CA PHE A 16 -1.59 11.90 -4.06
C PHE A 16 -2.03 10.74 -3.14
N GLY A 17 -3.34 10.68 -2.84
CA GLY A 17 -3.95 9.60 -2.05
C GLY A 17 -3.90 8.22 -2.70
N ARG A 18 -3.95 8.10 -4.04
CA ARG A 18 -3.86 6.80 -4.73
C ARG A 18 -2.46 6.22 -4.74
N VAL A 19 -1.48 7.09 -4.95
CA VAL A 19 -0.07 6.70 -4.92
C VAL A 19 0.27 6.16 -3.54
N TYR A 20 -0.14 6.87 -2.48
CA TYR A 20 0.01 6.39 -1.10
C TYR A 20 -0.78 5.11 -0.81
N ALA A 21 -2.00 4.96 -1.34
CA ALA A 21 -2.76 3.71 -1.20
C ALA A 21 -2.05 2.52 -1.85
N ALA A 22 -1.51 2.69 -3.07
CA ALA A 22 -0.74 1.67 -3.76
C ALA A 22 0.52 1.27 -2.97
N TYR A 23 1.28 2.24 -2.45
CA TYR A 23 2.44 1.96 -1.59
C TYR A 23 2.05 1.19 -0.31
N GLY A 24 0.93 1.55 0.33
CA GLY A 24 0.39 0.82 1.47
C GLY A 24 0.09 -0.65 1.14
N GLY A 25 -0.48 -0.92 -0.03
CA GLY A 25 -0.72 -2.28 -0.50
C GLY A 25 0.55 -3.09 -0.72
N VAL A 26 1.55 -2.50 -1.37
CA VAL A 26 2.86 -3.14 -1.59
C VAL A 26 3.55 -3.45 -0.27
N PHE A 27 3.47 -2.54 0.71
CA PHE A 27 4.04 -2.75 2.03
C PHE A 27 3.41 -3.95 2.75
N ILE A 28 2.08 -4.08 2.70
CA ILE A 28 1.35 -5.19 3.33
C ILE A 28 1.72 -6.55 2.71
N VAL A 29 1.81 -6.62 1.37
CA VAL A 29 2.27 -7.83 0.67
C VAL A 29 3.69 -8.18 1.09
N MET A 30 4.58 -7.20 1.16
CA MET A 30 5.97 -7.42 1.52
C MET A 30 6.14 -7.85 2.99
N SER A 31 5.36 -7.28 3.91
CA SER A 31 5.33 -7.70 5.32
C SER A 31 4.84 -9.14 5.50
N LEU A 32 3.78 -9.54 4.80
CA LEU A 32 3.27 -10.92 4.84
C LEU A 32 4.28 -11.91 4.25
N LEU A 33 4.90 -11.54 3.14
CA LEU A 33 5.93 -12.36 2.48
C LEU A 33 7.16 -12.49 3.38
N TRP A 34 7.57 -11.42 4.05
CA TRP A 34 8.68 -11.41 5.00
C TRP A 34 8.38 -12.28 6.24
N ALA A 35 7.20 -12.12 6.86
CA ALA A 35 6.78 -12.94 8.01
C ALA A 35 6.80 -14.44 7.65
N TYR A 36 6.36 -14.79 6.43
CA TYR A 36 6.41 -16.16 5.95
C TYR A 36 7.83 -16.69 5.72
N TRP A 37 8.70 -15.90 5.08
CA TRP A 37 10.03 -16.34 4.65
C TRP A 37 11.08 -16.30 5.76
N ILE A 38 11.05 -15.29 6.60
CA ILE A 38 12.09 -15.00 7.59
C ILE A 38 11.70 -15.48 8.98
N ASP A 39 10.47 -15.20 9.43
CA ASP A 39 10.04 -15.60 10.77
C ASP A 39 9.60 -17.07 10.85
N LYS A 40 9.41 -17.75 9.70
CA LYS A 40 8.92 -19.15 9.60
C LYS A 40 7.63 -19.41 10.39
N GLU A 41 6.91 -18.36 10.74
CA GLU A 41 5.64 -18.44 11.42
C GLU A 41 4.60 -18.80 10.34
N PRO A 42 3.91 -19.95 10.47
CA PRO A 42 2.92 -20.34 9.48
C PRO A 42 1.87 -19.22 9.42
N PRO A 43 1.62 -18.65 8.23
CA PRO A 43 0.80 -17.47 8.10
C PRO A 43 -0.59 -17.85 8.61
N ASP A 44 -1.04 -17.15 9.65
CA ASP A 44 -2.33 -17.47 10.23
C ASP A 44 -3.40 -17.21 9.16
N LYS A 45 -4.48 -18.02 9.15
CA LYS A 45 -5.58 -17.82 8.21
C LYS A 45 -6.14 -16.40 8.33
N PHE A 46 -6.06 -15.80 9.51
CA PHE A 46 -6.41 -14.40 9.77
C PHE A 46 -5.45 -13.40 9.10
N ASP A 47 -4.15 -13.68 8.99
CA ASP A 47 -3.19 -12.82 8.29
C ASP A 47 -3.41 -12.82 6.79
N VAL A 48 -3.73 -13.98 6.22
CA VAL A 48 -4.06 -14.10 4.79
C VAL A 48 -5.37 -13.38 4.49
N ILE A 49 -6.41 -13.55 5.30
CA ILE A 49 -7.69 -12.85 5.15
C ILE A 49 -7.49 -11.34 5.32
N GLY A 50 -6.72 -10.91 6.32
CA GLY A 50 -6.38 -9.50 6.54
C GLY A 50 -5.63 -8.89 5.36
N GLY A 51 -4.62 -9.59 4.83
CA GLY A 51 -3.89 -9.20 3.64
C GLY A 51 -4.79 -9.03 2.42
N VAL A 52 -5.71 -9.97 2.19
CA VAL A 52 -6.69 -9.90 1.10
C VAL A 52 -7.63 -8.69 1.27
N VAL A 53 -8.14 -8.44 2.48
CA VAL A 53 -9.00 -7.28 2.77
C VAL A 53 -8.26 -5.96 2.55
N CYS A 54 -7.00 -5.87 2.97
CA CYS A 54 -6.17 -4.70 2.73
C CYS A 54 -5.89 -4.48 1.23
N ILE A 55 -5.57 -5.54 0.48
CA ILE A 55 -5.39 -5.45 -0.98
C ILE A 55 -6.69 -5.03 -1.66
N ILE A 56 -7.85 -5.52 -1.22
CA ILE A 56 -9.16 -5.09 -1.71
C ILE A 56 -9.37 -3.59 -1.41
N GLY A 57 -9.02 -3.10 -0.23
CA GLY A 57 -9.10 -1.68 0.11
C GLY A 57 -8.20 -0.79 -0.77
N VAL A 58 -6.99 -1.26 -1.06
CA VAL A 58 -6.06 -0.58 -1.98
C VAL A 58 -6.59 -0.60 -3.41
N LEU A 59 -7.11 -1.75 -3.87
CA LEU A 59 -7.79 -1.88 -5.15
C LEU A 59 -8.97 -0.90 -5.23
N ILE A 60 -9.82 -0.79 -4.20
CA ILE A 60 -10.94 0.17 -4.15
C ILE A 60 -10.47 1.62 -4.20
N MET A 61 -9.30 1.96 -3.65
CA MET A 61 -8.76 3.32 -3.76
C MET A 61 -8.12 3.61 -5.12
N VAL A 62 -7.50 2.61 -5.76
CA VAL A 62 -6.75 2.75 -7.02
C VAL A 62 -7.65 2.57 -8.26
N LEU A 63 -8.61 1.65 -8.23
CA LEU A 63 -9.54 1.34 -9.33
C LEU A 63 -10.48 2.46 -9.77
N PRO A 64 -10.90 3.44 -8.94
CA PRO A 64 -11.77 4.52 -9.38
C PRO A 64 -11.04 5.53 -10.27
N THR A 65 -10.09 5.12 -11.10
CA THR A 65 -9.62 5.91 -12.24
C THR A 65 -10.77 6.03 -13.23
N ARG A 66 -11.73 6.90 -12.88
CA ARG A 66 -12.53 7.64 -13.86
C ARG A 66 -11.54 8.45 -14.70
N GLY A 67 -11.82 8.47 -16.00
CA GLY A 67 -11.00 9.05 -17.07
C GLY A 67 -10.38 10.41 -16.75
#